data_AF-A0A7X7F4S9-F1
#
_entry.id   AF-A0A7X7F4S9-F1
#
_cell.length_a   1.000
_cell.length_b   1.000
_cell.length_c   1.000
_cell.angle_alpha   90.00
_cell.angle_beta   90.00
_cell.angle_gamma   90.00
#
_symmetry.space_group_name_H-M   'P 1'
#
loop_
_entity.id
_entity.type
_entity.pdbx_description
1 polymer ?
#
loop_
_entity_poly.entity_id
_entity_poly.type
_entity_poly.pdbx_seq_one_letter_code
_entity_poly.pdbx_strand_id
1 'polypeptide(L)'
;MALTFTKHEKISLKRHMQFDEKWLQDRIAEDPSILGLGELELRAVEKIQPKAGRLDLLFKDPETDRRYEVELMLGTVDASHIIRTLEYWDIERKRYPQYDHCAVIVAEEITSRFLNVIGLFNSAIPIIAIQLNALRVGDSILLNFTKVLDEIILGDDEDEPREEPADRAYWEKKASPESLAVLDACMKTLREIEPGCEPKYNKYEVGLLINGHTDNFVVFSPKKKFLGIAARVPDSEAWRERFDGVSLVLNQAKAGKRLRFTTTAAALQENHEMVKEIFAAARQGEENGD
;
A
#
# COMPACT_ATOMS: atom_id res chain seq x y z
N MET A 1 -37.45 -0.78 1.53
CA MET A 1 -38.20 -0.56 2.78
C MET A 1 -37.72 0.73 3.42
N ALA A 2 -38.59 1.49 4.10
CA ALA A 2 -38.17 2.69 4.83
C ALA A 2 -37.47 2.28 6.14
N LEU A 3 -36.28 2.84 6.39
CA LEU A 3 -35.54 2.60 7.64
C LEU A 3 -36.22 3.35 8.80
N THR A 4 -36.30 2.72 9.98
CA THR A 4 -36.88 3.33 11.19
C THR A 4 -35.77 3.70 12.17
N PHE A 5 -35.75 4.95 12.62
CA PHE A 5 -34.80 5.39 13.65
C PHE A 5 -35.09 4.72 14.99
N THR A 6 -34.06 4.13 15.60
CA THR A 6 -34.13 3.51 16.93
C THR A 6 -32.96 3.99 17.77
N LYS A 7 -33.21 4.35 19.03
CA LYS A 7 -32.15 4.72 19.97
C LYS A 7 -31.41 3.46 20.45
N HIS A 8 -30.09 3.57 20.58
CA HIS A 8 -29.24 2.54 21.15
C HIS A 8 -28.75 2.95 22.55
N GLU A 9 -28.29 1.96 23.32
CA GLU A 9 -27.57 2.15 24.58
C GLU A 9 -26.14 1.63 24.42
N LYS A 10 -25.12 2.42 24.76
CA LYS A 10 -23.74 1.91 24.76
C LYS A 10 -23.51 1.03 26.00
N ILE A 11 -23.04 -0.19 25.78
CA ILE A 11 -22.70 -1.13 26.85
C ILE A 11 -21.18 -1.38 26.87
N SER A 12 -20.66 -1.78 28.04
CA SER A 12 -19.26 -2.20 28.18
C SER A 12 -19.20 -3.71 28.26
N LEU A 13 -18.55 -4.34 27.29
CA LEU A 13 -18.26 -5.76 27.26
C LEU A 13 -17.37 -6.16 28.42
N LYS A 14 -16.38 -5.34 28.80
CA LYS A 14 -15.52 -5.60 29.98
C LYS A 14 -16.31 -5.84 31.27
N ARG A 15 -17.47 -5.19 31.42
CA ARG A 15 -18.36 -5.32 32.58
C ARG A 15 -19.57 -6.20 32.33
N HIS A 16 -19.68 -6.80 31.15
CA HIS A 16 -20.82 -7.62 30.78
C HIS A 16 -20.62 -9.07 31.25
N MET A 17 -21.66 -9.68 31.84
CA MET A 17 -21.54 -11.04 32.41
C MET A 17 -21.54 -12.15 31.34
N GLN A 18 -22.08 -11.87 30.15
CA GLN A 18 -22.28 -12.87 29.08
C GLN A 18 -21.38 -12.67 27.85
N PHE A 19 -20.79 -11.49 27.68
CA PHE A 19 -19.99 -11.16 26.50
C PHE A 19 -18.58 -10.85 26.95
N ASP A 20 -17.71 -11.84 26.83
CA ASP A 20 -16.30 -11.74 27.20
C ASP A 20 -15.41 -11.60 25.95
N GLU A 21 -14.11 -11.56 26.18
CA GLU A 21 -13.13 -11.41 25.11
C GLU A 21 -13.15 -12.61 24.16
N LYS A 22 -13.40 -13.81 24.69
CA LYS A 22 -13.50 -15.03 23.89
C LYS A 22 -14.71 -14.98 22.94
N TRP A 23 -15.86 -14.55 23.45
CA TRP A 23 -17.05 -14.34 22.63
C TRP A 23 -16.81 -13.34 21.51
N LEU A 24 -16.09 -12.24 21.78
CA LEU A 24 -15.73 -11.25 20.77
C LEU A 24 -14.77 -11.82 19.72
N GLN A 25 -13.74 -12.56 20.14
CA GLN A 25 -12.83 -13.28 19.24
C GLN A 25 -13.60 -14.20 18.30
N ASP A 26 -14.56 -14.97 18.83
CA ASP A 26 -15.34 -15.92 18.02
C ASP A 26 -16.19 -15.19 16.96
N ARG A 27 -16.79 -14.04 17.29
CA ARG A 27 -17.54 -13.22 16.31
C ARG A 27 -16.64 -12.67 15.20
N ILE A 28 -15.45 -12.19 15.55
CA ILE A 28 -14.48 -11.67 14.57
C ILE A 28 -13.92 -12.81 13.71
N ALA A 29 -13.70 -13.99 14.29
CA ALA A 29 -13.23 -15.17 13.56
C ALA A 29 -14.27 -15.72 12.58
N GLU A 30 -15.57 -15.66 12.95
CA GLU A 30 -16.69 -16.06 12.09
C GLU A 30 -16.88 -15.11 10.90
N ASP A 31 -16.75 -13.81 11.13
CA ASP A 31 -16.88 -12.78 10.09
C ASP A 31 -15.83 -11.68 10.29
N PRO A 32 -14.64 -11.81 9.68
CA PRO A 32 -13.57 -10.82 9.81
C PRO A 32 -13.92 -9.45 9.21
N SER A 33 -14.89 -9.40 8.30
CA SER A 33 -15.29 -8.17 7.60
C SER A 33 -15.79 -7.09 8.58
N ILE A 34 -16.29 -7.51 9.75
CA ILE A 34 -16.76 -6.60 10.80
C ILE A 34 -15.66 -5.68 11.33
N LEU A 35 -14.37 -6.01 11.14
CA LEU A 35 -13.24 -5.14 11.49
C LEU A 35 -13.10 -3.94 10.55
N GLY A 36 -13.68 -3.99 9.35
CA GLY A 36 -13.56 -2.93 8.34
C GLY A 36 -12.18 -2.86 7.69
N LEU A 37 -11.48 -4.00 7.59
CA LEU A 37 -10.14 -4.12 7.00
C LEU A 37 -10.15 -4.73 5.58
N GLY A 38 -11.32 -4.90 4.97
CA GLY A 38 -11.48 -5.63 3.71
C GLY A 38 -11.75 -7.12 3.91
N GLU A 39 -11.60 -7.90 2.84
CA GLU A 39 -11.75 -9.36 2.85
C GLU A 39 -10.52 -10.01 3.48
N LEU A 40 -10.70 -10.81 4.53
CA LEU A 40 -9.62 -11.42 5.29
C LEU A 40 -9.86 -12.92 5.53
N GLU A 41 -8.81 -13.72 5.36
CA GLU A 41 -8.78 -15.15 5.72
C GLU A 41 -8.26 -15.35 7.15
N LEU A 42 -9.02 -16.08 7.98
CA LEU A 42 -8.54 -16.49 9.31
C LEU A 42 -7.44 -17.55 9.20
N ARG A 43 -6.27 -17.25 9.80
CA ARG A 43 -5.11 -18.16 9.84
C ARG A 43 -4.94 -18.87 11.18
N ALA A 44 -5.18 -18.16 12.28
CA ALA A 44 -5.09 -18.76 13.61
C ALA A 44 -5.88 -17.98 14.64
N VAL A 45 -6.33 -18.68 15.69
CA VAL A 45 -6.96 -18.13 16.88
C VAL A 45 -6.11 -18.50 18.09
N GLU A 46 -5.87 -17.54 18.98
CA GLU A 46 -5.03 -17.65 20.18
C GLU A 46 -3.68 -18.37 19.94
N LYS A 47 -2.97 -17.92 18.90
CA LYS A 47 -1.72 -18.50 18.40
C LYS A 47 -0.59 -18.31 19.38
N ILE A 48 0.01 -19.42 19.83
CA ILE A 48 1.16 -19.40 20.75
C ILE A 48 2.37 -18.74 20.08
N GLN A 49 2.94 -17.73 20.75
CA GLN A 49 4.14 -17.03 20.32
C GLN A 49 5.38 -17.48 21.10
N PRO A 50 6.49 -17.85 20.42
CA PRO A 50 7.70 -18.33 21.09
C PRO A 50 8.25 -17.32 22.11
N LYS A 51 8.41 -17.76 23.37
CA LYS A 51 8.93 -16.95 24.48
C LYS A 51 8.10 -15.70 24.84
N ALA A 52 6.87 -15.62 24.35
CA ALA A 52 5.92 -14.56 24.67
C ALA A 52 4.59 -15.19 25.10
N GLY A 53 3.45 -14.52 24.84
CA GLY A 53 2.12 -15.02 25.12
C GLY A 53 1.43 -15.70 23.92
N ARG A 54 0.15 -15.39 23.75
CA ARG A 54 -0.71 -15.87 22.67
C ARG A 54 -1.27 -14.68 21.93
N LEU A 55 -1.10 -14.64 20.61
CA LEU A 55 -1.72 -13.66 19.72
C LEU A 55 -3.19 -14.03 19.54
N ASP A 56 -4.11 -13.09 19.76
CA ASP A 56 -5.54 -13.39 19.74
C ASP A 56 -6.04 -13.89 18.39
N LEU A 57 -5.75 -13.17 17.31
CA LEU A 57 -6.17 -13.54 15.96
C LEU A 57 -5.07 -13.21 14.96
N LEU A 58 -4.85 -14.12 14.02
CA LEU A 58 -3.99 -13.91 12.86
C LEU A 58 -4.84 -14.02 11.60
N PHE A 59 -4.87 -12.97 10.81
CA PHE A 59 -5.53 -12.95 9.50
C PHE A 59 -4.53 -12.81 8.37
N LYS A 60 -4.98 -13.12 7.16
CA LYS A 60 -4.24 -12.93 5.92
C LYS A 60 -5.17 -12.33 4.85
N ASP A 61 -4.70 -11.34 4.13
CA ASP A 61 -5.30 -10.85 2.89
C ASP A 61 -5.07 -11.90 1.77
N PRO A 62 -6.14 -12.38 1.10
CA PRO A 62 -6.03 -13.40 0.06
C PRO A 62 -5.40 -12.89 -1.24
N GLU A 63 -5.40 -11.58 -1.49
CA GLU A 63 -4.85 -10.96 -2.70
C GLU A 63 -3.38 -10.58 -2.53
N THR A 64 -3.04 -9.98 -1.39
CA THR A 64 -1.68 -9.41 -1.17
C THR A 64 -0.78 -10.30 -0.33
N ASP A 65 -1.30 -11.40 0.19
CA ASP A 65 -0.64 -12.26 1.17
C ASP A 65 -0.25 -11.58 2.50
N ARG A 66 -0.66 -10.33 2.68
CA ARG A 66 -0.39 -9.53 3.88
C ARG A 66 -1.04 -10.14 5.11
N ARG A 67 -0.36 -10.08 6.25
CA ARG A 67 -0.85 -10.60 7.53
C ARG A 67 -1.24 -9.49 8.49
N TYR A 68 -2.31 -9.74 9.24
CA TYR A 68 -2.79 -8.85 10.28
C TYR A 68 -2.72 -9.58 11.63
N GLU A 69 -1.84 -9.11 12.50
CA GLU A 69 -1.70 -9.56 13.87
C GLU A 69 -2.64 -8.74 14.77
N VAL A 70 -3.84 -9.27 15.00
CA VAL A 70 -4.91 -8.61 15.75
C VAL A 70 -4.82 -8.98 17.23
N GLU A 71 -4.61 -7.99 18.08
CA GLU A 71 -4.61 -8.10 19.53
C GLU A 71 -5.79 -7.34 20.13
N LEU A 72 -6.65 -8.05 20.85
CA LEU A 72 -7.88 -7.54 21.43
C LEU A 72 -7.69 -7.24 22.93
N MET A 73 -8.44 -6.25 23.42
CA MET A 73 -8.59 -6.05 24.85
C MET A 73 -9.94 -5.42 25.16
N LEU A 74 -10.69 -6.00 26.11
CA LEU A 74 -11.89 -5.33 26.61
C LEU A 74 -11.54 -4.15 27.53
N GLY A 75 -12.30 -3.06 27.37
CA GLY A 75 -12.12 -1.79 28.07
C GLY A 75 -11.13 -0.84 27.40
N THR A 76 -10.55 0.03 28.22
CA THR A 76 -9.58 1.04 27.78
C THR A 76 -8.22 0.41 27.52
N VAL A 77 -7.60 0.76 26.38
CA VAL A 77 -6.20 0.41 26.08
C VAL A 77 -5.29 0.83 27.22
N ASP A 78 -4.32 -0.02 27.52
CA ASP A 78 -3.21 0.28 28.42
C ASP A 78 -1.84 0.00 27.76
N ALA A 79 -0.76 0.26 28.51
CA ALA A 79 0.59 0.05 28.01
C ALA A 79 0.88 -1.43 27.70
N SER A 80 0.32 -2.36 28.48
CA SER A 80 0.52 -3.80 28.28
C SER A 80 -0.13 -4.28 26.99
N HIS A 81 -1.29 -3.73 26.62
CA HIS A 81 -1.92 -4.03 25.34
C HIS A 81 -1.07 -3.59 24.14
N ILE A 82 -0.53 -2.37 24.18
CA ILE A 82 0.38 -1.88 23.12
C ILE A 82 1.62 -2.76 23.05
N ILE A 83 2.25 -3.08 24.19
CA ILE A 83 3.46 -3.93 24.22
C ILE A 83 3.18 -5.31 23.60
N ARG A 84 2.10 -6.01 24.00
CA ARG A 84 1.75 -7.32 23.43
C ARG A 84 1.55 -7.26 21.92
N THR A 85 0.82 -6.25 21.44
CA THR A 85 0.57 -6.05 20.01
C THR A 85 1.88 -5.91 19.23
N LEU A 86 2.79 -5.06 19.72
CA LEU A 86 4.10 -4.85 19.08
C LEU A 86 5.00 -6.08 19.16
N GLU A 87 5.01 -6.80 20.29
CA GLU A 87 5.79 -8.03 20.46
C GLU A 87 5.32 -9.12 19.49
N TYR A 88 4.02 -9.35 19.37
CA TYR A 88 3.48 -10.39 18.48
C TYR A 88 3.70 -10.08 17.01
N TRP A 89 3.49 -8.82 16.61
CA TRP A 89 3.84 -8.35 15.26
C TRP A 89 5.34 -8.56 14.96
N ASP A 90 6.24 -8.17 15.86
CA ASP A 90 7.68 -8.30 15.61
C ASP A 90 8.11 -9.77 15.55
N ILE A 91 7.50 -10.65 16.35
CA ILE A 91 7.75 -12.10 16.30
C ILE A 91 7.28 -12.69 14.96
N GLU A 92 6.07 -12.40 14.51
CA GLU A 92 5.56 -12.91 13.23
C GLU A 92 6.41 -12.40 12.06
N ARG A 93 6.67 -11.09 12.02
CA ARG A 93 7.50 -10.46 10.98
C ARG A 93 8.92 -11.04 10.91
N LYS A 94 9.56 -11.30 12.06
CA LYS A 94 10.91 -11.90 12.10
C LYS A 94 10.90 -13.37 11.67
N ARG A 95 9.82 -14.09 11.97
CA ARG A 95 9.71 -15.52 11.65
C ARG A 95 9.31 -15.76 10.20
N TYR A 96 8.53 -14.85 9.62
CA TYR A 96 8.03 -14.95 8.26
C TYR A 96 8.25 -13.67 7.45
N PRO A 97 9.51 -13.22 7.28
CA PRO A 97 9.83 -11.93 6.67
C PRO A 97 9.46 -11.79 5.18
N GLN A 98 9.02 -12.88 4.54
CA GLN A 98 8.53 -12.86 3.16
C GLN A 98 7.12 -12.28 3.01
N TYR A 99 6.35 -12.16 4.10
CA TYR A 99 5.02 -11.54 4.06
C TYR A 99 5.12 -10.09 4.57
N ASP A 100 4.18 -9.26 4.13
CA ASP A 100 3.94 -7.98 4.79
C ASP A 100 3.11 -8.21 6.07
N HIS A 101 3.31 -7.36 7.09
CA HIS A 101 2.75 -7.55 8.43
C HIS A 101 2.21 -6.23 9.00
N CYS A 102 0.98 -6.26 9.49
CA CYS A 102 0.32 -5.13 10.15
C CYS A 102 -0.12 -5.50 11.57
N ALA A 103 0.31 -4.70 12.55
CA ALA A 103 -0.16 -4.82 13.91
C ALA A 103 -1.54 -4.15 14.05
N VAL A 104 -2.53 -4.85 14.59
CA VAL A 104 -3.90 -4.31 14.76
C VAL A 104 -4.29 -4.32 16.23
N ILE A 105 -4.53 -3.14 16.78
CA ILE A 105 -5.00 -2.95 18.16
C ILE A 105 -6.52 -2.80 18.13
N VAL A 106 -7.24 -3.62 18.90
CA VAL A 106 -8.71 -3.47 19.04
C VAL A 106 -9.09 -3.35 20.52
N ALA A 107 -9.82 -2.29 20.87
CA ALA A 107 -10.28 -2.08 22.25
C ALA A 107 -11.60 -1.32 22.34
N GLU A 108 -12.28 -1.37 23.49
CA GLU A 108 -13.54 -0.62 23.68
C GLU A 108 -13.32 0.90 23.74
N GLU A 109 -12.14 1.33 24.19
CA GLU A 109 -11.78 2.73 24.31
C GLU A 109 -10.29 2.98 24.06
N ILE A 110 -9.99 3.87 23.12
CA ILE A 110 -8.63 4.32 22.83
C ILE A 110 -8.57 5.82 23.13
N THR A 111 -8.03 6.18 24.30
CA THR A 111 -7.91 7.59 24.69
C THR A 111 -6.94 8.34 23.78
N SER A 112 -7.08 9.66 23.67
CA SER A 112 -6.14 10.49 22.89
C SER A 112 -4.69 10.34 23.33
N ARG A 113 -4.44 10.08 24.63
CA ARG A 113 -3.08 9.80 25.13
C ARG A 113 -2.49 8.55 24.48
N PHE A 114 -3.24 7.45 24.45
CA PHE A 114 -2.77 6.20 23.85
C PHE A 114 -2.74 6.28 22.33
N LEU A 115 -3.69 6.98 21.70
CA LEU A 115 -3.66 7.26 20.27
C LEU A 115 -2.36 7.98 19.87
N ASN A 116 -1.95 9.00 20.64
CA ASN A 116 -0.68 9.71 20.42
C ASN A 116 0.53 8.79 20.57
N VAL A 117 0.53 7.92 21.59
CA VAL A 117 1.63 6.95 21.81
C VAL A 117 1.72 5.96 20.64
N ILE A 118 0.59 5.40 20.19
CA ILE A 118 0.55 4.49 19.04
C ILE A 118 1.06 5.22 17.78
N GLY A 119 0.65 6.47 17.59
CA GLY A 119 1.09 7.31 16.47
C GLY A 119 2.61 7.52 16.40
N LEU A 120 3.34 7.52 17.53
CA LEU A 120 4.81 7.62 17.53
C LEU A 120 5.47 6.42 16.85
N PHE A 121 4.88 5.23 16.99
CA PHE A 121 5.41 4.00 16.41
C PHE A 121 5.00 3.82 14.94
N ASN A 122 3.89 4.44 14.53
CA ASN A 122 3.28 4.24 13.22
C ASN A 122 4.16 4.67 12.03
N SER A 123 5.23 5.43 12.28
CA SER A 123 6.23 5.79 11.27
C SER A 123 7.21 4.66 10.93
N ALA A 124 7.37 3.68 11.82
CA ALA A 124 8.33 2.59 11.71
C ALA A 124 7.67 1.20 11.70
N ILE A 125 6.44 1.13 12.20
CA ILE A 125 5.67 -0.10 12.37
C ILE A 125 4.30 0.17 11.72
N PRO A 126 3.84 -0.64 10.76
CA PRO A 126 2.49 -0.54 10.26
C PRO A 126 1.52 -0.92 11.37
N ILE A 127 0.79 0.07 11.91
CA ILE A 127 -0.16 -0.13 13.01
C ILE A 127 -1.52 0.42 12.60
N ILE A 128 -2.56 -0.36 12.83
CA ILE A 128 -3.96 0.06 12.78
C ILE A 128 -4.53 0.01 14.19
N ALA A 129 -5.31 1.01 14.58
CA ALA A 129 -6.07 0.97 15.83
C ALA A 129 -7.56 1.10 15.57
N ILE A 130 -8.34 0.16 16.12
CA ILE A 130 -9.78 0.02 15.94
C ILE A 130 -10.45 0.15 17.29
N GLN A 131 -11.37 1.11 17.41
CA GLN A 131 -12.22 1.23 18.58
C GLN A 131 -13.52 0.46 18.38
N LEU A 132 -13.82 -0.44 19.32
CA LEU A 132 -15.05 -1.20 19.41
C LEU A 132 -16.10 -0.44 20.23
N ASN A 133 -17.28 -0.23 19.67
CA ASN A 133 -18.45 0.20 20.42
C ASN A 133 -19.51 -0.92 20.42
N ALA A 134 -19.77 -1.50 21.57
CA ALA A 134 -20.90 -2.40 21.77
C ALA A 134 -22.17 -1.59 22.08
N LEU A 135 -23.19 -1.72 21.23
CA LEU A 135 -24.45 -0.99 21.31
C LEU A 135 -25.61 -1.97 21.46
N ARG A 136 -26.47 -1.74 22.45
CA ARG A 136 -27.71 -2.51 22.64
C ARG A 136 -28.87 -1.80 21.96
N VAL A 137 -29.66 -2.56 21.20
CA VAL A 137 -30.93 -2.12 20.60
C VAL A 137 -31.98 -3.19 20.89
N GLY A 138 -32.87 -2.94 21.84
CA GLY A 138 -33.81 -3.96 22.34
C GLY A 138 -33.06 -5.16 22.93
N ASP A 139 -33.27 -6.33 22.33
CA ASP A 139 -32.62 -7.60 22.72
C ASP A 139 -31.40 -7.94 21.85
N SER A 140 -31.04 -7.06 20.90
CA SER A 140 -29.90 -7.24 20.01
C SER A 140 -28.68 -6.45 20.49
N ILE A 141 -27.50 -7.02 20.27
CA ILE A 141 -26.22 -6.34 20.40
C ILE A 141 -25.66 -6.06 19.00
N LEU A 142 -25.15 -4.85 18.82
CA LEU A 142 -24.44 -4.41 17.62
C LEU A 142 -23.01 -4.09 18.02
N LEU A 143 -22.05 -4.64 17.28
CA LEU A 143 -20.63 -4.33 17.42
C LEU A 143 -20.26 -3.37 16.30
N ASN A 144 -19.94 -2.13 16.66
CA ASN A 144 -19.47 -1.12 15.72
C ASN A 144 -17.97 -0.94 15.89
N PHE A 145 -17.19 -1.43 14.94
CA PHE A 145 -15.75 -1.24 14.87
C PHE A 145 -15.45 0.01 14.07
N THR A 146 -14.59 0.87 14.60
CA THR A 146 -14.21 2.12 13.93
C THR A 146 -12.70 2.24 13.94
N LYS A 147 -12.10 2.30 12.76
CA LYS A 147 -10.67 2.60 12.62
C LYS A 147 -10.42 4.04 13.07
N VAL A 148 -9.69 4.21 14.17
CA VAL A 148 -9.36 5.52 14.77
C VAL A 148 -7.92 5.95 14.49
N LEU A 149 -7.08 5.01 14.05
CA LEU A 149 -5.75 5.27 13.51
C LEU A 149 -5.50 4.26 12.38
N ASP A 150 -5.02 4.78 11.26
CA ASP A 150 -4.66 4.01 10.08
C ASP A 150 -3.13 4.03 9.91
N GLU A 151 -2.62 3.18 9.04
CA GLU A 151 -1.20 3.14 8.74
C GLU A 151 -0.71 4.46 8.13
N ILE A 152 0.53 4.84 8.44
CA ILE A 152 1.17 5.95 7.72
C ILE A 152 1.67 5.42 6.38
N ILE A 153 1.05 5.89 5.31
CA ILE A 153 1.64 5.82 3.97
C ILE A 153 2.79 6.84 3.96
N LEU A 154 4.03 6.35 4.02
CA LEU A 154 5.21 7.21 3.87
C LEU A 154 5.16 7.84 2.48
N GLY A 155 5.18 9.18 2.41
CA GLY A 155 5.39 9.88 1.15
C GLY A 155 6.76 9.53 0.58
N ASP A 156 6.84 9.36 -0.73
CA ASP A 156 8.12 9.28 -1.44
C ASP A 156 8.57 10.73 -1.76
N ASP A 157 9.87 10.96 -1.95
CA ASP A 157 10.41 12.25 -2.45
C ASP A 157 9.83 12.61 -3.84
N GLU A 158 9.09 11.68 -4.45
CA GLU A 158 8.34 11.83 -5.70
C GLU A 158 7.00 12.55 -5.55
N ASP A 159 6.44 12.66 -4.33
CA ASP A 159 5.14 13.31 -4.09
C ASP A 159 5.26 14.85 -4.01
N GLU A 160 6.48 15.40 -3.94
CA GLU A 160 6.73 16.83 -4.15
C GLU A 160 7.18 17.10 -5.60
N PRO A 161 6.31 17.65 -6.47
CA PRO A 161 6.69 17.97 -7.83
C PRO A 161 7.77 19.06 -7.86
N ARG A 162 9.02 18.65 -8.09
CA ARG A 162 10.12 19.58 -8.38
C ARG A 162 10.05 20.01 -9.84
N GLU A 163 9.21 20.98 -10.14
CA GLU A 163 9.12 21.56 -11.48
C GLU A 163 10.19 22.65 -11.67
N GLU A 164 11.36 22.24 -12.12
CA GLU A 164 12.34 23.17 -12.73
C GLU A 164 12.40 22.91 -14.24
N PRO A 165 11.77 23.76 -15.07
CA PRO A 165 11.77 23.60 -16.52
C PRO A 165 13.19 23.49 -17.08
N ALA A 166 13.36 22.59 -18.04
CA ALA A 166 14.57 22.44 -18.82
C ALA A 166 14.20 22.27 -20.30
N ASP A 167 15.21 22.11 -21.15
CA ASP A 167 15.03 21.85 -22.56
C ASP A 167 15.89 20.67 -23.03
N ARG A 168 15.78 20.33 -24.31
CA ARG A 168 16.62 19.30 -24.92
C ARG A 168 18.11 19.63 -24.82
N ALA A 169 18.49 20.89 -24.99
CA ALA A 169 19.89 21.34 -24.95
C ALA A 169 20.53 21.15 -23.56
N TYR A 170 19.76 21.32 -22.48
CA TYR A 170 20.18 20.97 -21.13
C TYR A 170 20.51 19.48 -21.02
N TRP A 171 19.63 18.62 -21.56
CA TRP A 171 19.82 17.18 -21.50
C TRP A 171 20.95 16.66 -22.40
N GLU A 172 21.20 17.30 -23.55
CA GLU A 172 22.35 17.00 -24.41
C GLU A 172 23.69 17.26 -23.71
N LYS A 173 23.75 18.17 -22.74
CA LYS A 173 24.94 18.41 -21.91
C LYS A 173 25.07 17.44 -20.74
N LYS A 174 23.96 16.86 -20.28
CA LYS A 174 23.85 16.08 -19.04
C LYS A 174 23.88 14.57 -19.26
N ALA A 175 23.20 14.10 -20.30
CA ALA A 175 23.07 12.70 -20.68
C ALA A 175 23.97 12.37 -21.89
N SER A 176 24.07 11.09 -22.24
CA SER A 176 24.79 10.69 -23.45
C SER A 176 23.89 10.76 -24.69
N PRO A 177 24.45 10.99 -25.89
CA PRO A 177 23.69 10.95 -27.14
C PRO A 177 22.92 9.63 -27.33
N GLU A 178 23.48 8.51 -26.88
CA GLU A 178 22.85 7.19 -26.96
C GLU A 178 21.62 7.11 -26.07
N SER A 179 21.68 7.61 -24.83
CA SER A 179 20.53 7.62 -23.92
C SER A 179 19.39 8.49 -24.44
N LEU A 180 19.73 9.61 -25.09
CA LEU A 180 18.75 10.48 -25.73
C LEU A 180 18.14 9.86 -26.98
N ALA A 181 18.90 9.11 -27.77
CA ALA A 181 18.36 8.34 -28.89
C ALA A 181 17.39 7.24 -28.43
N VAL A 182 17.67 6.59 -27.28
CA VAL A 182 16.74 5.64 -26.66
C VAL A 182 15.46 6.35 -26.20
N LEU A 183 15.56 7.54 -25.61
CA LEU A 183 14.40 8.36 -25.27
C LEU A 183 13.55 8.67 -26.52
N ASP A 184 14.18 9.08 -27.62
CA ASP A 184 13.48 9.40 -28.87
C ASP A 184 12.76 8.17 -29.45
N ALA A 185 13.36 6.98 -29.33
CA ALA A 185 12.74 5.72 -29.70
C ALA A 185 11.51 5.39 -28.82
N CYS A 186 11.62 5.57 -27.49
CA CYS A 186 10.49 5.40 -26.58
C CYS A 186 9.36 6.40 -26.89
N MET A 187 9.68 7.67 -27.20
CA MET A 187 8.68 8.67 -27.59
C MET A 187 7.98 8.30 -28.90
N LYS A 188 8.68 7.66 -29.83
CA LYS A 188 8.04 7.12 -31.04
C LYS A 188 7.01 6.05 -30.69
N THR A 189 7.37 5.09 -29.83
CA THR A 189 6.44 4.06 -29.34
C THR A 189 5.24 4.68 -28.61
N LEU A 190 5.47 5.67 -27.75
CA LEU A 190 4.40 6.37 -27.04
C LEU A 190 3.42 7.06 -27.99
N ARG A 191 3.90 7.65 -29.11
CA ARG A 191 3.02 8.26 -30.12
C ARG A 191 2.21 7.26 -30.93
N GLU A 192 2.62 5.99 -30.98
CA GLU A 192 1.77 4.92 -31.55
C GLU A 192 0.59 4.59 -30.63
N ILE A 193 0.73 4.83 -29.32
CA ILE A 193 -0.28 4.57 -28.29
C ILE A 193 -1.17 5.80 -28.10
N GLU A 194 -0.55 6.98 -27.99
CA GLU A 194 -1.19 8.27 -27.77
C GLU A 194 -0.61 9.31 -28.75
N PRO A 195 -1.26 9.55 -29.92
CA PRO A 195 -0.72 10.41 -30.98
C PRO A 195 -0.39 11.85 -30.57
N GLY A 196 -1.03 12.37 -29.50
CA GLY A 196 -0.79 13.71 -28.95
C GLY A 196 0.38 13.82 -27.97
N CYS A 197 1.20 12.77 -27.83
CA CYS A 197 2.25 12.69 -26.83
C CYS A 197 3.53 13.47 -27.21
N GLU A 198 3.87 14.45 -26.37
CA GLU A 198 5.06 15.30 -26.47
C GLU A 198 5.92 15.23 -25.20
N PRO A 199 7.26 15.37 -25.31
CA PRO A 199 8.13 15.34 -24.14
C PRO A 199 8.08 16.67 -23.35
N LYS A 200 7.89 16.58 -22.03
CA LYS A 200 8.03 17.71 -21.08
C LYS A 200 9.42 17.66 -20.43
N TYR A 201 10.35 18.49 -20.87
CA TYR A 201 11.69 18.52 -20.28
C TYR A 201 11.73 19.31 -18.97
N ASN A 202 12.16 18.66 -17.89
CA ASN A 202 12.51 19.28 -16.62
C ASN A 202 13.96 18.92 -16.25
N LYS A 203 14.54 19.61 -15.26
CA LYS A 203 15.93 19.35 -14.84
C LYS A 203 16.14 17.96 -14.24
N TYR A 204 15.10 17.38 -13.63
CA TYR A 204 15.19 16.10 -12.91
C TYR A 204 14.85 14.91 -13.80
N GLU A 205 13.82 15.05 -14.64
CA GLU A 205 13.28 14.01 -15.52
C GLU A 205 12.65 14.62 -16.78
N VAL A 206 12.30 13.76 -17.73
CA VAL A 206 11.50 14.10 -18.91
C VAL A 206 10.15 13.44 -18.75
N GLY A 207 9.12 14.25 -18.50
CA GLY A 207 7.73 13.82 -18.42
C GLY A 207 7.02 13.89 -19.78
N LEU A 208 5.70 13.84 -19.76
CA LEU A 208 4.86 13.83 -20.95
C LEU A 208 3.81 14.95 -20.91
N LEU A 209 3.55 15.51 -22.08
CA LEU A 209 2.40 16.36 -22.38
C LEU A 209 1.48 15.59 -23.33
N ILE A 210 0.20 15.52 -23.00
CA ILE A 210 -0.85 15.04 -23.88
C ILE A 210 -1.77 16.21 -24.19
N ASN A 211 -1.82 16.62 -25.46
CA ASN A 211 -2.65 17.74 -25.92
C ASN A 211 -2.47 19.03 -25.08
N GLY A 212 -1.24 19.31 -24.66
CA GLY A 212 -0.87 20.50 -23.85
C GLY A 212 -1.06 20.35 -22.34
N HIS A 213 -1.57 19.22 -21.85
CA HIS A 213 -1.71 18.94 -20.42
C HIS A 213 -0.62 17.98 -19.95
N THR A 214 -0.08 18.22 -18.75
CA THR A 214 0.90 17.29 -18.16
C THR A 214 0.19 16.01 -17.72
N ASP A 215 0.65 14.88 -18.24
CA ASP A 215 0.12 13.56 -17.92
C ASP A 215 1.30 12.57 -17.88
N ASN A 216 1.92 12.46 -16.72
CA ASN A 216 3.19 11.74 -16.53
C ASN A 216 2.95 10.25 -16.23
N PHE A 217 2.13 9.56 -17.01
CA PHE A 217 1.92 8.11 -16.86
C PHE A 217 3.21 7.29 -17.12
N VAL A 218 4.13 7.85 -17.90
CA VAL A 218 5.53 7.42 -18.01
C VAL A 218 6.45 8.62 -17.81
N VAL A 219 7.54 8.44 -17.08
CA VAL A 219 8.63 9.42 -16.97
C VAL A 219 9.97 8.80 -17.33
N PHE A 220 10.84 9.62 -17.89
CA PHE A 220 12.15 9.22 -18.37
C PHE A 220 13.27 9.95 -17.64
N SER A 221 14.34 9.22 -17.35
CA SER A 221 15.54 9.76 -16.74
C SER A 221 16.77 9.38 -17.57
N PRO A 222 17.12 10.17 -18.60
CA PRO A 222 18.33 9.94 -19.40
C PRO A 222 19.58 9.98 -18.52
N LYS A 223 20.48 9.00 -18.64
CA LYS A 223 21.76 8.94 -17.92
C LYS A 223 22.92 8.76 -18.90
N LYS A 224 24.15 8.70 -18.39
CA LYS A 224 25.35 8.52 -19.23
C LYS A 224 25.46 7.16 -19.92
N LYS A 225 24.78 6.12 -19.40
CA LYS A 225 24.93 4.73 -19.86
C LYS A 225 23.61 4.05 -20.27
N PHE A 226 22.49 4.55 -19.78
CA PHE A 226 21.18 3.92 -19.91
C PHE A 226 20.10 4.99 -19.85
N LEU A 227 18.88 4.62 -20.22
CA LEU A 227 17.66 5.38 -19.97
C LEU A 227 16.95 4.75 -18.78
N GLY A 228 16.67 5.53 -17.74
CA GLY A 228 15.73 5.13 -16.69
C GLY A 228 14.29 5.39 -17.13
N ILE A 229 13.40 4.46 -16.85
CA ILE A 229 11.97 4.51 -17.17
C ILE A 229 11.19 4.21 -15.89
N ALA A 230 10.19 5.02 -15.58
CA ALA A 230 9.21 4.72 -14.56
C ALA A 230 7.80 4.88 -15.15
N ALA A 231 7.01 3.80 -15.13
CA ALA A 231 5.68 3.74 -15.70
C ALA A 231 4.64 3.42 -14.62
N ARG A 232 3.54 4.17 -14.56
CA ARG A 232 2.42 3.91 -13.64
C ARG A 232 1.55 2.81 -14.23
N VAL A 233 1.83 1.55 -13.91
CA VAL A 233 1.07 0.40 -14.39
C VAL A 233 0.14 -0.14 -13.31
N PRO A 234 -1.03 -0.70 -13.68
CA PRO A 234 -1.81 -1.54 -12.77
C PRO A 234 -0.97 -2.74 -12.33
N ASP A 235 -1.07 -3.12 -11.05
CA ASP A 235 -0.38 -4.28 -10.46
C ASP A 235 1.11 -4.36 -10.81
N SER A 236 1.91 -3.50 -10.17
CA SER A 236 3.34 -3.41 -10.46
C SER A 236 4.09 -4.70 -10.17
N GLU A 237 3.63 -5.53 -9.23
CA GLU A 237 4.26 -6.82 -8.90
C GLU A 237 4.07 -7.85 -10.01
N ALA A 238 2.87 -7.96 -10.60
CA ALA A 238 2.65 -8.83 -11.77
C ALA A 238 3.57 -8.46 -12.95
N TRP A 239 3.84 -7.17 -13.15
CA TRP A 239 4.80 -6.74 -14.17
C TRP A 239 6.25 -7.08 -13.84
N ARG A 240 6.63 -7.08 -12.55
CA ARG A 240 8.00 -7.40 -12.12
C ARG A 240 8.37 -8.85 -12.45
N GLU A 241 7.44 -9.79 -12.31
CA GLU A 241 7.66 -11.20 -12.65
C GLU A 241 8.04 -11.39 -14.13
N ARG A 242 7.53 -10.52 -15.02
CA ARG A 242 7.84 -10.57 -16.46
C ARG A 242 9.26 -10.13 -16.80
N PHE A 243 10.04 -9.60 -15.84
CA PHE A 243 11.44 -9.22 -16.06
C PHE A 243 12.40 -10.41 -15.98
N ASP A 244 11.92 -11.60 -15.62
CA ASP A 244 12.74 -12.81 -15.63
C ASP A 244 13.12 -13.22 -17.06
N GLY A 245 14.43 -13.24 -17.34
CA GLY A 245 14.97 -13.67 -18.62
C GLY A 245 14.98 -12.62 -19.73
N VAL A 246 14.59 -11.37 -19.45
CA VAL A 246 14.72 -10.25 -20.40
C VAL A 246 15.97 -9.41 -20.11
N SER A 247 16.44 -8.66 -21.11
CA SER A 247 17.63 -7.80 -20.98
C SER A 247 17.36 -6.41 -20.39
N LEU A 248 16.11 -6.11 -20.01
CA LEU A 248 15.75 -4.93 -19.23
C LEU A 248 16.14 -5.12 -17.77
N VAL A 249 16.68 -4.07 -17.13
CA VAL A 249 17.13 -4.16 -15.73
C VAL A 249 16.10 -3.52 -14.81
N LEU A 250 15.37 -4.35 -14.07
CA LEU A 250 14.39 -3.93 -13.06
C LEU A 250 15.08 -3.27 -11.87
N ASN A 251 14.51 -2.18 -11.34
CA ASN A 251 14.92 -1.60 -10.08
C ASN A 251 14.25 -2.34 -8.91
N GLN A 252 15.07 -2.94 -8.03
CA GLN A 252 14.64 -3.79 -6.93
C GLN A 252 14.30 -3.03 -5.63
N ALA A 253 14.55 -1.71 -5.57
CA ALA A 253 14.10 -0.91 -4.43
C ALA A 253 12.55 -0.94 -4.34
N LYS A 254 12.02 -0.91 -3.11
CA LYS A 254 10.62 -1.18 -2.70
C LYS A 254 9.52 -0.80 -3.70
N ALA A 255 8.43 -1.58 -3.69
CA ALA A 255 7.19 -1.36 -4.43
C ALA A 255 6.70 0.09 -4.28
N GLY A 256 6.98 0.93 -5.28
CA GLY A 256 6.36 2.24 -5.45
C GLY A 256 5.19 2.13 -6.43
N LYS A 257 4.41 3.21 -6.56
CA LYS A 257 3.29 3.31 -7.51
C LYS A 257 3.68 3.15 -9.00
N ARG A 258 4.98 3.07 -9.31
CA ARG A 258 5.51 2.96 -10.67
C ARG A 258 6.44 1.76 -10.80
N LEU A 259 6.28 1.01 -11.88
CA LEU A 259 7.24 0.02 -12.34
C LEU A 259 8.49 0.75 -12.87
N ARG A 260 9.64 0.52 -12.23
CA ARG A 260 10.91 1.19 -12.57
C ARG A 260 11.92 0.23 -13.14
N PHE A 261 12.46 0.56 -14.30
CA PHE A 261 13.50 -0.22 -14.96
C PHE A 261 14.43 0.68 -15.76
N THR A 262 15.56 0.10 -16.18
CA THR A 262 16.50 0.79 -17.07
C THR A 262 16.69 0.00 -18.34
N THR A 263 16.97 0.72 -19.43
CA THR A 263 17.19 0.13 -20.74
C THR A 263 18.34 0.80 -21.49
N THR A 264 18.94 0.05 -22.41
CA THR A 264 19.93 0.50 -23.37
C THR A 264 19.35 0.38 -24.78
N ALA A 265 20.03 0.88 -25.80
CA ALA A 265 19.56 0.72 -27.18
C ALA A 265 19.36 -0.76 -27.57
N ALA A 266 20.30 -1.63 -27.21
CA ALA A 266 20.20 -3.07 -27.49
C ALA A 266 19.04 -3.72 -26.73
N ALA A 267 18.91 -3.44 -25.43
CA ALA A 267 17.84 -4.01 -24.62
C ALA A 267 16.44 -3.50 -25.03
N LEU A 268 16.32 -2.24 -25.43
CA LEU A 268 15.05 -1.70 -25.96
C LEU A 268 14.69 -2.36 -27.28
N GLN A 269 15.66 -2.61 -28.16
CA GLN A 269 15.42 -3.27 -29.44
C GLN A 269 14.97 -4.72 -29.26
N GLU A 270 15.60 -5.45 -28.34
CA GLU A 270 15.25 -6.84 -28.03
C GLU A 270 13.87 -6.97 -27.37
N ASN A 271 13.52 -6.03 -26.48
CA ASN A 271 12.29 -6.09 -25.68
C ASN A 271 11.26 -5.03 -26.09
N HIS A 272 11.25 -4.64 -27.37
CA HIS A 272 10.40 -3.55 -27.87
C HIS A 272 8.92 -3.76 -27.55
N GLU A 273 8.39 -4.96 -27.81
CA GLU A 273 7.00 -5.29 -27.55
C GLU A 273 6.65 -5.21 -26.05
N MET A 274 7.52 -5.74 -25.18
CA MET A 274 7.30 -5.65 -23.72
C MET A 274 7.24 -4.20 -23.24
N VAL A 275 8.14 -3.34 -23.73
CA VAL A 275 8.13 -1.90 -23.40
C VAL A 275 6.85 -1.22 -23.92
N LYS A 276 6.40 -1.58 -25.12
CA LYS A 276 5.15 -1.07 -25.70
C LYS A 276 3.93 -1.48 -24.88
N GLU A 277 3.87 -2.74 -24.42
CA GLU A 277 2.81 -3.22 -23.55
C GLU A 277 2.80 -2.49 -22.19
N ILE A 278 3.97 -2.27 -21.58
CA ILE A 278 4.09 -1.49 -20.34
C ILE A 278 3.54 -0.07 -20.54
N PHE A 279 3.89 0.59 -21.65
CA PHE A 279 3.40 1.93 -21.95
C PHE A 279 1.88 1.97 -22.19
N ALA A 280 1.33 0.95 -22.86
CA ALA A 280 -0.10 0.84 -23.10
C ALA A 280 -0.87 0.61 -21.79
N ALA A 281 -0.38 -0.29 -20.94
CA ALA A 281 -0.95 -0.53 -19.61
C ALA A 281 -0.90 0.73 -18.75
N ALA A 282 0.20 1.48 -18.82
CA ALA A 282 0.34 2.72 -18.07
C ALA A 282 -0.65 3.81 -18.52
N ARG A 283 -0.94 3.89 -19.81
CA ARG A 283 -1.97 4.81 -20.33
C ARG A 283 -3.37 4.41 -19.90
N GLN A 284 -3.70 3.12 -19.95
CA GLN A 284 -5.03 2.60 -19.57
C GLN A 284 -5.32 2.73 -18.07
N GLY A 285 -4.31 2.60 -17.19
CA GLY A 285 -4.46 2.77 -15.75
C GLY A 285 -4.91 4.18 -15.34
N GLU A 286 -4.47 5.21 -16.05
CA GLU A 286 -4.87 6.61 -15.77
C GLU A 286 -6.31 6.92 -16.22
N GLU A 287 -6.80 6.28 -17.28
CA GLU A 287 -8.18 6.49 -17.75
C GLU A 287 -9.23 5.89 -16.79
N ASN A 288 -8.83 4.89 -15.99
CA ASN A 288 -9.73 4.18 -15.07
C ASN A 288 -9.70 4.69 -13.61
N GLY A 289 -8.82 5.66 -13.28
CA GLY A 289 -8.88 6.41 -12.03
C GLY A 289 -8.61 5.61 -10.75
N ASP A 290 -7.49 4.88 -10.70
CA ASP A 290 -6.90 4.35 -9.45
C ASP A 290 -6.04 5.41 -8.71
#